data_AF-A0A7C9AQR6-F1
#
_entry.id   AF-A0A7C9AQR6-F1
#
_cell.length_a   1.000
_cell.length_b   1.000
_cell.length_c   1.000
_cell.angle_alpha   90.00
_cell.angle_beta   90.00
_cell.angle_gamma   90.00
#
_symmetry.space_group_name_H-M   'P 1'
#
loop_
_entity.id
_entity.type
_entity.pdbx_description
1 polymer ?
#
loop_
_entity_poly.entity_id
_entity_poly.type
_entity_poly.pdbx_seq_one_letter_code
_entity_poly.pdbx_strand_id
1 'polypeptide(L)'
;MDPEQTFIRVQERFSQMVSPRLRAALEYFYLFTAITLFCILVVMHANYVQQMKYPAPGSPKLAKRVQELLIAGGFKTARLDESRGFDHSSWVPLSLMYPEADIPVCQLSVQPHLDATHHFNVGRALAPLKEEGVLFIGSGGAVHPSDDTPHWFDGVAPWAAEFDQWLEDALISGRYEDVNNYQTKAPSGWKIAHPIPEHFLPLHVAMGAAGEKSKAELIYRTWDHGTLGYASYKFTS
;
A
#
# COMPACT_ATOMS: atom_id res chain seq x y z
N MET A 1 -3.54 13.94 -35.31
CA MET A 1 -4.91 14.25 -34.85
C MET A 1 -4.87 14.10 -33.34
N ASP A 2 -5.13 15.18 -32.60
CA ASP A 2 -4.95 15.22 -31.14
C ASP A 2 -6.03 14.34 -30.44
N PRO A 3 -5.62 13.30 -29.67
CA PRO A 3 -6.54 12.41 -28.96
C PRO A 3 -7.44 13.14 -27.95
N GLU A 4 -6.93 14.17 -27.27
CA GLU A 4 -7.70 14.94 -26.29
C GLU A 4 -8.79 15.76 -26.97
N GLN A 5 -8.45 16.42 -28.08
CA GLN A 5 -9.41 17.19 -28.88
C GLN A 5 -10.45 16.31 -29.59
N THR A 6 -10.17 15.02 -29.76
CA THR A 6 -11.13 14.04 -30.29
C THR A 6 -12.06 13.55 -29.19
N PHE A 7 -11.53 13.28 -28.00
CA PHE A 7 -12.29 12.91 -26.81
C PHE A 7 -13.28 14.01 -26.39
N ILE A 8 -12.84 15.27 -26.34
CA ILE A 8 -13.68 16.43 -25.98
C ILE A 8 -14.83 16.60 -26.98
N ARG A 9 -14.57 16.47 -28.30
CA ARG A 9 -15.62 16.58 -29.33
C ARG A 9 -16.63 15.42 -29.29
N VAL A 10 -16.18 14.22 -28.93
CA VAL A 10 -17.07 13.07 -28.70
C VAL A 10 -17.93 13.30 -27.46
N GLN A 11 -17.35 13.81 -26.37
CA GLN A 11 -18.07 14.15 -25.15
C GLN A 11 -19.10 15.26 -25.36
N GLU A 12 -18.77 16.32 -26.12
CA GLU A 12 -19.71 17.40 -26.46
C GLU A 12 -20.90 16.89 -27.27
N ARG A 13 -20.67 16.04 -28.28
CA ARG A 13 -21.75 15.40 -29.05
C ARG A 13 -22.61 14.48 -28.19
N PHE A 14 -21.99 13.72 -27.29
CA PHE A 14 -22.72 12.86 -26.35
C PHE A 14 -23.54 13.69 -25.36
N SER A 15 -23.02 14.84 -24.93
CA SER A 15 -23.69 15.76 -24.00
C SER A 15 -24.98 16.37 -24.57
N GLN A 16 -25.09 16.49 -25.90
CA GLN A 16 -26.27 17.01 -26.59
C GLN A 16 -27.34 15.93 -26.87
N MET A 17 -26.99 14.64 -26.78
CA MET A 17 -27.91 13.52 -27.07
C MET A 17 -28.69 13.00 -25.86
N VAL A 18 -28.29 13.36 -24.63
CA VAL A 18 -28.80 12.73 -23.41
C VAL A 18 -29.47 13.77 -22.52
N SER A 19 -30.71 13.50 -22.09
CA SER A 19 -31.42 14.40 -21.18
C SER A 19 -30.68 14.55 -19.84
N PRO A 20 -30.77 15.71 -19.15
CA PRO A 20 -30.05 15.96 -17.90
C PRO A 20 -30.30 14.91 -16.81
N ARG A 21 -31.51 14.32 -16.76
CA ARG A 21 -31.87 13.25 -15.81
C ARG A 21 -31.19 11.93 -16.14
N LEU A 22 -31.10 11.56 -17.43
CA LEU A 22 -30.43 10.35 -17.86
C LEU A 22 -28.90 10.48 -17.73
N ARG A 23 -28.36 11.69 -17.94
CA ARG A 23 -26.96 12.02 -17.67
C ARG A 23 -26.62 11.85 -16.19
N ALA A 24 -27.39 12.45 -15.29
CA ALA A 24 -27.17 12.27 -13.85
C ALA A 24 -27.28 10.79 -13.45
N ALA A 25 -28.28 10.05 -13.96
CA ALA A 25 -28.41 8.62 -13.68
C ALA A 25 -27.20 7.81 -14.19
N LEU A 26 -26.65 8.13 -15.36
CA LEU A 26 -25.44 7.51 -15.88
C LEU A 26 -24.20 7.92 -15.08
N GLU A 27 -24.04 9.19 -14.72
CA GLU A 27 -22.93 9.67 -13.88
C GLU A 27 -22.98 9.02 -12.49
N TYR A 28 -24.16 8.91 -11.86
CA TYR A 28 -24.34 8.18 -10.61
C TYR A 28 -24.16 6.68 -10.77
N PHE A 29 -24.53 6.09 -11.90
CA PHE A 29 -24.27 4.69 -12.20
C PHE A 29 -22.76 4.43 -12.40
N TYR A 30 -22.07 5.31 -13.13
CA TYR A 30 -20.62 5.25 -13.31
C TYR A 30 -19.89 5.48 -11.99
N LEU A 31 -20.33 6.44 -11.18
CA LEU A 31 -19.80 6.72 -9.84
C LEU A 31 -20.07 5.53 -8.91
N PHE A 32 -21.26 4.95 -8.94
CA PHE A 32 -21.59 3.73 -8.19
C PHE A 32 -20.74 2.55 -8.65
N THR A 33 -20.57 2.33 -9.96
CA THR A 33 -19.67 1.29 -10.47
C THR A 33 -18.23 1.56 -10.06
N ALA A 34 -17.75 2.80 -10.15
CA ALA A 34 -16.41 3.19 -9.73
C ALA A 34 -16.19 2.97 -8.23
N ILE A 35 -17.16 3.35 -7.38
CA ILE A 35 -17.13 3.09 -5.93
C ILE A 35 -17.18 1.59 -5.62
N THR A 36 -17.96 0.80 -6.36
CA THR A 36 -18.02 -0.66 -6.16
C THR A 36 -16.82 -1.41 -6.71
N LEU A 37 -16.09 -0.83 -7.68
CA LEU A 37 -14.85 -1.38 -8.25
C LEU A 37 -13.62 -0.91 -7.47
N PHE A 38 -13.71 0.25 -6.83
CA PHE A 38 -12.66 0.78 -5.97
C PHE A 38 -12.67 0.04 -4.63
N CYS A 39 -11.71 -0.86 -4.46
CA CYS A 39 -11.45 -1.53 -3.20
C CYS A 39 -10.05 -1.15 -2.71
N ILE A 40 -9.83 -1.21 -1.40
CA ILE A 40 -8.51 -1.02 -0.81
C ILE A 40 -7.94 -2.38 -0.39
N LEU A 41 -6.73 -2.70 -0.81
CA LEU A 41 -5.95 -3.82 -0.28
C LEU A 41 -4.89 -3.28 0.67
N VAL A 42 -5.06 -3.55 1.97
CA VAL A 42 -4.07 -3.19 2.99
C VAL A 42 -3.16 -4.37 3.28
N VAL A 43 -1.85 -4.17 3.12
CA VAL A 43 -0.80 -5.12 3.49
C VAL A 43 -0.32 -4.78 4.89
N MET A 44 -0.25 -5.78 5.76
CA MET A 44 -0.25 -5.59 7.21
C MET A 44 0.96 -6.24 7.88
N HIS A 45 1.53 -5.58 8.88
CA HIS A 45 2.52 -6.17 9.78
C HIS A 45 1.86 -7.05 10.87
N ALA A 46 2.66 -7.78 11.66
CA ALA A 46 2.19 -8.90 12.48
C ALA A 46 1.61 -8.54 13.87
N ASN A 47 1.47 -7.27 14.24
CA ASN A 47 1.01 -6.90 15.58
C ASN A 47 -0.51 -6.78 15.67
N TYR A 48 -1.12 -7.54 16.57
CA TYR A 48 -2.56 -7.52 16.82
C TYR A 48 -2.86 -6.69 18.06
N VAL A 49 -3.35 -5.46 17.86
CA VAL A 49 -3.91 -4.64 18.94
C VAL A 49 -5.37 -4.33 18.62
N GLN A 50 -6.28 -4.85 19.45
CA GLN A 50 -7.70 -4.44 19.55
C GLN A 50 -7.77 -3.09 20.30
N GLN A 51 -8.66 -2.11 20.08
CA GLN A 51 -9.95 -1.98 19.41
C GLN A 51 -10.18 -0.47 19.10
N MET A 52 -10.21 -0.07 17.84
CA MET A 52 -11.13 0.97 17.36
C MET A 52 -11.88 0.38 16.17
N LYS A 53 -13.21 0.53 16.15
CA LYS A 53 -14.04 0.01 15.06
C LYS A 53 -13.97 0.99 13.89
N TYR A 54 -13.16 0.69 12.89
CA TYR A 54 -13.32 1.29 11.56
C TYR A 54 -14.31 0.42 10.77
N PRO A 55 -15.55 0.88 10.56
CA PRO A 55 -16.65 0.01 10.14
C PRO A 55 -16.72 -0.19 8.61
N ALA A 56 -15.58 -0.23 7.92
CA ALA A 56 -15.59 -0.43 6.47
C ALA A 56 -16.09 -1.85 6.11
N PRO A 57 -16.84 -2.00 5.01
CA PRO A 57 -17.24 -3.32 4.56
C PRO A 57 -16.01 -4.12 4.11
N GLY A 58 -15.97 -5.40 4.45
CA GLY A 58 -15.00 -6.31 3.84
C GLY A 58 -15.27 -6.47 2.33
N SER A 59 -14.25 -6.86 1.55
CA SER A 59 -14.41 -7.18 0.12
C SER A 59 -14.14 -8.67 -0.19
N PRO A 60 -15.12 -9.58 -0.01
CA PRO A 60 -14.94 -11.01 -0.30
C PRO A 60 -14.58 -11.31 -1.76
N LYS A 61 -15.11 -10.51 -2.70
CA LYS A 61 -14.77 -10.62 -4.12
C LYS A 61 -13.30 -10.31 -4.38
N LEU A 62 -12.78 -9.23 -3.79
CA LEU A 62 -11.37 -8.90 -3.87
C LEU A 62 -10.51 -9.97 -3.19
N ALA A 63 -10.90 -10.47 -2.02
CA ALA A 63 -10.16 -11.51 -1.31
C ALA A 63 -10.01 -12.79 -2.15
N LYS A 64 -11.10 -13.22 -2.81
CA LYS A 64 -11.05 -14.35 -3.75
C LYS A 64 -10.15 -14.05 -4.95
N ARG A 65 -10.24 -12.85 -5.53
CA ARG A 65 -9.39 -12.44 -6.65
C ARG A 65 -7.90 -12.42 -6.29
N VAL A 66 -7.56 -11.91 -5.10
CA VAL A 66 -6.21 -11.96 -4.52
C VAL A 66 -5.72 -13.41 -4.42
N GLN A 67 -6.55 -14.31 -3.87
CA GLN A 67 -6.20 -15.73 -3.79
C GLN A 67 -5.92 -16.32 -5.18
N GLU A 68 -6.79 -16.09 -6.16
CA GLU A 68 -6.63 -16.60 -7.53
C GLU A 68 -5.31 -16.12 -8.17
N LEU A 69 -4.98 -14.83 -8.03
CA LEU A 69 -3.75 -14.25 -8.55
C LEU A 69 -2.50 -14.82 -7.87
N LEU A 70 -2.54 -15.05 -6.56
CA LEU A 70 -1.42 -15.67 -5.83
C LEU A 70 -1.23 -17.12 -6.27
N ILE A 71 -2.29 -17.92 -6.40
CA ILE A 71 -2.17 -19.29 -6.89
C ILE A 71 -1.63 -19.31 -8.33
N ALA A 72 -2.14 -18.44 -9.21
CA ALA A 72 -1.65 -18.30 -10.59
C ALA A 72 -0.19 -17.83 -10.65
N GLY A 73 0.25 -17.01 -9.70
CA GLY A 73 1.63 -16.55 -9.52
C GLY A 73 2.59 -17.61 -8.93
N GLY A 74 2.11 -18.83 -8.67
CA GLY A 74 2.93 -19.95 -8.18
C GLY A 74 3.04 -20.05 -6.66
N PHE A 75 2.27 -19.26 -5.89
CA PHE A 75 2.21 -19.41 -4.44
C PHE A 75 1.39 -20.66 -4.09
N LYS A 76 1.98 -21.56 -3.28
CA LYS A 76 1.37 -22.87 -2.98
C LYS A 76 0.07 -22.78 -2.18
N THR A 77 -0.07 -21.75 -1.34
CA THR A 77 -1.19 -21.59 -0.43
C THR A 77 -1.51 -20.12 -0.24
N ALA A 78 -2.79 -19.77 -0.39
CA ALA A 78 -3.37 -18.50 0.05
C ALA A 78 -4.70 -18.83 0.72
N ARG A 79 -4.83 -18.55 2.01
CA ARG A 79 -6.02 -18.88 2.81
C ARG A 79 -6.88 -17.63 2.98
N LEU A 80 -8.18 -17.78 2.75
CA LEU A 80 -9.16 -16.76 3.10
C LEU A 80 -9.51 -16.86 4.58
N ASP A 81 -9.57 -15.71 5.25
CA ASP A 81 -10.04 -15.58 6.63
C ASP A 81 -11.22 -14.61 6.66
N GLU A 82 -12.41 -15.13 6.92
CA GLU A 82 -13.66 -14.37 6.99
C GLU A 82 -13.97 -13.88 8.40
N SER A 83 -13.17 -14.31 9.40
CA SER A 83 -13.42 -14.08 10.82
C SER A 83 -12.55 -12.96 11.41
N ARG A 84 -11.44 -12.65 10.76
CA ARG A 84 -10.50 -11.62 11.21
C ARG A 84 -11.03 -10.22 10.90
N GLY A 85 -11.26 -9.43 11.94
CA GLY A 85 -11.58 -8.00 11.80
C GLY A 85 -10.33 -7.15 11.49
N PHE A 86 -10.53 -5.88 11.14
CA PHE A 86 -9.42 -4.99 10.82
C PHE A 86 -8.54 -4.72 12.04
N ASP A 87 -7.26 -5.05 11.95
CA ASP A 87 -6.29 -4.62 12.96
C ASP A 87 -5.83 -3.16 12.77
N HIS A 88 -5.05 -2.68 13.74
CA HIS A 88 -4.55 -1.30 13.82
C HIS A 88 -3.80 -0.80 12.59
N SER A 89 -3.05 -1.66 11.91
CA SER A 89 -2.32 -1.27 10.70
C SER A 89 -3.26 -0.90 9.56
N SER A 90 -4.51 -1.37 9.57
CA SER A 90 -5.53 -0.93 8.62
C SER A 90 -6.37 0.21 9.14
N TRP A 91 -6.90 0.12 10.37
CA TRP A 91 -7.87 1.13 10.80
C TRP A 91 -7.25 2.51 11.04
N VAL A 92 -6.00 2.60 11.51
CA VAL A 92 -5.33 3.90 11.77
C VAL A 92 -5.23 4.73 10.49
N PRO A 93 -4.54 4.28 9.41
CA PRO A 93 -4.42 5.08 8.20
C PRO A 93 -5.79 5.30 7.53
N LEU A 94 -6.66 4.29 7.52
CA LEU A 94 -7.96 4.41 6.86
C LEU A 94 -8.92 5.36 7.57
N SER A 95 -8.91 5.42 8.90
CA SER A 95 -9.75 6.37 9.65
C SER A 95 -9.37 7.83 9.38
N LEU A 96 -8.12 8.09 9.01
CA LEU A 96 -7.63 9.42 8.65
C LEU A 96 -7.87 9.75 7.17
N MET A 97 -7.66 8.77 6.27
CA MET A 97 -7.81 8.97 4.83
C MET A 97 -9.27 8.92 4.35
N TYR A 98 -10.07 8.03 4.93
CA TYR A 98 -11.43 7.70 4.51
C TYR A 98 -12.36 7.55 5.74
N PRO A 99 -12.56 8.63 6.53
CA PRO A 99 -13.27 8.55 7.82
C PRO A 99 -14.70 7.99 7.73
N GLU A 100 -15.38 8.12 6.59
CA GLU A 100 -16.74 7.63 6.37
C GLU A 100 -16.82 6.10 6.27
N ALA A 101 -15.71 5.41 6.04
CA ALA A 101 -15.62 3.95 6.00
C ALA A 101 -16.59 3.30 4.99
N ASP A 102 -16.82 3.92 3.85
CA ASP A 102 -17.74 3.49 2.80
C ASP A 102 -17.06 2.69 1.67
N ILE A 103 -15.73 2.66 1.64
CA ILE A 103 -14.93 1.92 0.66
C ILE A 103 -14.67 0.49 1.15
N PRO A 104 -14.95 -0.56 0.34
CA PRO A 104 -14.63 -1.93 0.73
C PRO A 104 -13.14 -2.20 0.91
N VAL A 105 -12.78 -2.89 1.98
CA VAL A 105 -11.39 -3.21 2.35
C VAL A 105 -11.15 -4.71 2.32
N CYS A 106 -10.03 -5.11 1.74
CA CYS A 106 -9.45 -6.44 1.87
C CYS A 106 -8.10 -6.33 2.57
N GLN A 107 -7.79 -7.31 3.42
CA GLN A 107 -6.54 -7.37 4.16
C GLN A 107 -5.64 -8.48 3.63
N LEU A 108 -4.35 -8.20 3.55
CA LEU A 108 -3.31 -9.17 3.22
C LEU A 108 -2.25 -9.18 4.32
N SER A 109 -2.13 -10.30 5.02
CA SER A 109 -1.10 -10.46 6.06
C SER A 109 0.27 -10.70 5.44
N VAL A 110 1.32 -10.11 6.00
CA VAL A 110 2.71 -10.51 5.71
C VAL A 110 3.06 -11.86 6.37
N GLN A 111 4.16 -12.47 5.94
CA GLN A 111 4.72 -13.68 6.53
C GLN A 111 6.11 -13.35 7.10
N PRO A 112 6.24 -12.98 8.39
CA PRO A 112 7.49 -12.46 8.95
C PRO A 112 8.70 -13.42 8.87
N HIS A 113 8.46 -14.71 8.66
CA HIS A 113 9.49 -15.72 8.49
C HIS A 113 10.02 -15.83 7.04
N LEU A 114 9.46 -15.07 6.10
CA LEU A 114 9.86 -15.01 4.70
C LEU A 114 10.52 -13.67 4.39
N ASP A 115 11.39 -13.65 3.38
CA ASP A 115 12.23 -12.50 3.06
C ASP A 115 11.50 -11.39 2.26
N ALA A 116 12.20 -10.27 2.09
CA ALA A 116 11.74 -9.14 1.30
C ALA A 116 11.42 -9.50 -0.16
N THR A 117 12.21 -10.39 -0.78
CA THR A 117 12.02 -10.81 -2.18
C THR A 117 10.72 -11.59 -2.35
N HIS A 118 10.37 -12.46 -1.40
CA HIS A 118 9.07 -13.14 -1.35
C HIS A 118 7.93 -12.13 -1.36
N HIS A 119 7.97 -11.12 -0.48
CA HIS A 119 6.92 -10.12 -0.37
C HIS A 119 6.84 -9.21 -1.60
N PHE A 120 7.98 -8.88 -2.21
CA PHE A 120 8.00 -8.20 -3.50
C PHE A 120 7.33 -9.04 -4.60
N ASN A 121 7.58 -10.35 -4.64
CA ASN A 121 6.94 -11.25 -5.59
C ASN A 121 5.43 -11.40 -5.35
N VAL A 122 4.99 -11.37 -4.08
CA VAL A 122 3.56 -11.29 -3.74
C VAL A 122 2.95 -10.04 -4.36
N GLY A 123 3.59 -8.88 -4.18
CA GLY A 123 3.18 -7.64 -4.81
C GLY A 123 3.09 -7.75 -6.33
N ARG A 124 4.14 -8.30 -6.98
CA ARG A 124 4.18 -8.49 -8.43
C ARG A 124 3.04 -9.36 -8.95
N ALA A 125 2.70 -10.45 -8.27
CA ALA A 125 1.58 -11.31 -8.63
C ALA A 125 0.23 -10.58 -8.54
N LEU A 126 0.13 -9.60 -7.64
CA LEU A 126 -1.08 -8.81 -7.40
C LEU A 126 -1.17 -7.53 -8.25
N ALA A 127 -0.11 -7.16 -8.97
CA ALA A 127 -0.06 -5.95 -9.80
C ALA A 127 -1.26 -5.75 -10.75
N PRO A 128 -1.87 -6.79 -11.35
CA PRO A 128 -3.07 -6.64 -12.19
C PRO A 128 -4.25 -5.96 -11.48
N LEU A 129 -4.36 -6.08 -10.15
CA LEU A 129 -5.46 -5.47 -9.39
C LEU A 129 -5.49 -3.94 -9.49
N LYS A 130 -4.35 -3.29 -9.78
CA LYS A 130 -4.32 -1.85 -10.02
C LYS A 130 -5.18 -1.45 -11.23
N GLU A 131 -5.11 -2.23 -12.30
CA GLU A 131 -5.91 -2.03 -13.51
C GLU A 131 -7.39 -2.38 -13.27
N GLU A 132 -7.67 -3.20 -12.25
CA GLU A 132 -9.01 -3.53 -11.77
C GLU A 132 -9.56 -2.45 -10.79
N GLY A 133 -8.85 -1.35 -10.56
CA GLY A 133 -9.30 -0.23 -9.73
C GLY A 133 -8.99 -0.37 -8.24
N VAL A 134 -8.11 -1.29 -7.84
CA VAL A 134 -7.74 -1.52 -6.44
C VAL A 134 -6.62 -0.59 -6.00
N LEU A 135 -6.82 0.14 -4.90
CA LEU A 135 -5.78 0.90 -4.21
C LEU A 135 -4.99 -0.01 -3.27
N PHE A 136 -3.66 -0.05 -3.43
CA PHE A 136 -2.76 -0.74 -2.52
C PHE A 136 -2.27 0.20 -1.43
N ILE A 137 -2.31 -0.26 -0.17
CA ILE A 137 -1.71 0.43 0.98
C ILE A 137 -0.77 -0.55 1.70
N GLY A 138 0.53 -0.31 1.62
CA GLY A 138 1.51 -0.99 2.47
C GLY A 138 1.63 -0.24 3.79
N SER A 139 1.00 -0.74 4.86
CA SER A 139 0.96 -0.06 6.16
C SER A 139 1.97 -0.68 7.12
N GLY A 140 2.95 0.13 7.55
CA GLY A 140 4.06 -0.28 8.40
C GLY A 140 4.90 0.91 8.84
N GLY A 141 6.22 0.74 8.98
CA GLY A 141 7.16 1.79 9.39
C GLY A 141 8.41 1.80 8.52
N ALA A 142 8.84 2.99 8.10
CA ALA A 142 10.07 3.14 7.31
C ALA A 142 11.32 2.87 8.18
N VAL A 143 11.27 3.28 9.44
CA VAL A 143 12.25 2.95 10.49
C VAL A 143 11.45 2.55 11.72
N HIS A 144 11.56 1.30 12.18
CA HIS A 144 10.77 0.78 13.30
C HIS A 144 11.62 -0.12 14.21
N PRO A 145 12.47 0.47 15.06
CA PRO A 145 13.30 -0.28 15.98
C PRO A 145 12.45 -0.99 17.04
N SER A 146 13.08 -1.84 17.85
CA SER A 146 12.41 -2.47 19.01
C SER A 146 12.02 -1.41 20.05
N ASP A 147 10.91 -1.65 20.76
CA ASP A 147 10.35 -0.71 21.76
C ASP A 147 11.32 -0.36 22.91
N ASP A 148 12.34 -1.19 23.15
CA ASP A 148 13.40 -0.97 24.15
C ASP A 148 14.56 -0.11 23.64
N THR A 149 14.53 0.29 22.36
CA THR A 149 15.56 1.16 21.77
C THR A 149 15.49 2.55 22.43
N PRO A 150 16.59 3.02 23.04
CA PRO A 150 16.59 4.31 23.74
C PRO A 150 16.22 5.46 22.81
N HIS A 151 15.39 6.36 23.32
CA HIS A 151 15.04 7.60 22.62
C HIS A 151 16.27 8.44 22.32
N TRP A 152 16.20 9.17 21.21
CA TRP A 152 17.21 10.14 20.81
C TRP A 152 16.60 11.54 20.84
N PHE A 153 16.87 12.30 21.91
CA PHE A 153 16.22 13.59 22.14
C PHE A 153 16.84 14.74 21.34
N ASP A 154 18.08 14.58 20.87
CA ASP A 154 18.79 15.59 20.08
C ASP A 154 18.56 15.38 18.58
N GLY A 155 17.29 15.42 18.16
CA GLY A 155 16.88 15.26 16.77
C GLY A 155 16.62 13.80 16.38
N VAL A 156 17.27 13.33 15.32
CA VAL A 156 17.13 11.96 14.81
C VAL A 156 18.43 11.20 15.04
N ALA A 157 18.33 9.97 15.53
CA ALA A 157 19.49 9.13 15.74
C ALA A 157 20.26 8.94 14.42
N PRO A 158 21.61 9.05 14.41
CA PRO A 158 22.39 8.99 13.17
C PRO A 158 22.15 7.72 12.35
N TRP A 159 22.03 6.56 13.00
CA TRP A 159 21.75 5.29 12.33
C TRP A 159 20.36 5.26 11.65
N ALA A 160 19.38 5.96 12.25
CA ALA A 160 18.01 6.03 11.74
C ALA A 160 17.95 6.96 10.53
N ALA A 161 18.58 8.13 10.63
CA ALA A 161 18.70 9.08 9.53
C ALA A 161 19.45 8.49 8.33
N GLU A 162 20.55 7.76 8.58
CA GLU A 162 21.33 7.12 7.51
C GLU A 162 20.52 6.06 6.76
N PHE A 163 19.78 5.20 7.48
CA PHE A 163 18.93 4.20 6.86
C PHE A 163 17.74 4.82 6.12
N ASP A 164 17.05 5.81 6.72
CA ASP A 164 15.92 6.50 6.10
C ASP A 164 16.33 7.24 4.81
N GLN A 165 17.48 7.91 4.81
CA GLN A 165 18.01 8.57 3.62
C GLN A 165 18.36 7.56 2.53
N TRP A 166 19.04 6.46 2.87
CA TRP A 166 19.33 5.39 1.91
C TRP A 166 18.06 4.80 1.30
N LEU A 167 17.02 4.62 2.12
CA LEU A 167 15.73 4.08 1.71
C LEU A 167 15.03 5.05 0.76
N GLU A 168 14.94 6.34 1.09
CA GLU A 168 14.39 7.38 0.22
C GLU A 168 15.11 7.36 -1.13
N ASP A 169 16.44 7.47 -1.12
CA ASP A 169 17.25 7.50 -2.33
C ASP A 169 17.04 6.26 -3.20
N ALA A 170 16.89 5.08 -2.57
CA ALA A 170 16.63 3.84 -3.28
C ALA A 170 15.25 3.85 -3.94
N LEU A 171 14.21 4.28 -3.22
CA LEU A 171 12.83 4.28 -3.70
C LEU A 171 12.60 5.33 -4.81
N ILE A 172 13.12 6.54 -4.66
CA ILE A 172 12.98 7.60 -5.68
C ILE A 172 13.79 7.29 -6.95
N SER A 173 14.89 6.56 -6.81
CA SER A 173 15.76 6.16 -7.93
C SER A 173 15.31 4.84 -8.57
N GLY A 174 14.32 4.14 -8.01
CA GLY A 174 13.86 2.84 -8.50
C GLY A 174 14.85 1.68 -8.25
N ARG A 175 15.73 1.81 -7.25
CA ARG A 175 16.71 0.77 -6.85
C ARG A 175 16.05 -0.35 -6.04
N TYR A 176 14.98 -0.95 -6.56
CA TYR A 176 14.20 -1.96 -5.84
C TYR A 176 14.97 -3.24 -5.51
N GLU A 177 15.97 -3.61 -6.32
CA GLU A 177 16.88 -4.71 -6.01
C GLU A 177 17.68 -4.42 -4.73
N ASP A 178 18.12 -3.17 -4.53
CA ASP A 178 18.84 -2.80 -3.31
C ASP A 178 17.92 -2.84 -2.09
N VAL A 179 16.68 -2.37 -2.22
CA VAL A 179 15.68 -2.45 -1.14
C VAL A 179 15.36 -3.90 -0.80
N ASN A 180 15.10 -4.75 -1.81
CA ASN A 180 14.84 -6.19 -1.58
C ASN A 180 16.03 -6.93 -0.95
N ASN A 181 17.25 -6.43 -1.15
CA ASN A 181 18.47 -6.97 -0.57
C ASN A 181 19.05 -6.07 0.54
N TYR A 182 18.19 -5.30 1.24
CA TYR A 182 18.60 -4.29 2.24
C TYR A 182 19.59 -4.84 3.28
N GLN A 183 19.47 -6.11 3.66
CA GLN A 183 20.36 -6.73 4.65
C GLN A 183 21.84 -6.71 4.25
N THR A 184 22.12 -6.61 2.95
CA THR A 184 23.47 -6.55 2.37
C THR A 184 23.79 -5.20 1.71
N LYS A 185 22.77 -4.43 1.32
CA LYS A 185 22.91 -3.20 0.52
C LYS A 185 22.68 -1.92 1.32
N ALA A 186 21.95 -2.00 2.43
CA ALA A 186 21.67 -0.87 3.29
C ALA A 186 22.85 -0.59 4.24
N PRO A 187 22.96 0.66 4.74
CA PRO A 187 23.86 0.98 5.83
C PRO A 187 23.64 0.08 7.05
N SER A 188 24.69 -0.10 7.86
CA SER A 188 24.68 -1.04 9.00
C SER A 188 23.58 -0.77 10.03
N GLY A 189 23.08 0.47 10.09
CA GLY A 189 21.94 0.90 10.90
C GLY A 189 20.63 0.14 10.62
N TRP A 190 20.51 -0.56 9.49
CA TRP A 190 19.30 -1.35 9.17
C TRP A 190 18.94 -2.37 10.25
N LYS A 191 19.94 -2.95 10.94
CA LYS A 191 19.72 -3.96 11.99
C LYS A 191 19.04 -3.38 13.23
N ILE A 192 19.25 -2.09 13.47
CA ILE A 192 18.61 -1.35 14.56
C ILE A 192 17.24 -0.86 14.07
N ALA A 193 17.17 -0.37 12.82
CA ALA A 193 15.94 0.12 12.22
C ALA A 193 14.86 -0.96 12.08
N HIS A 194 15.23 -2.20 11.82
CA HIS A 194 14.31 -3.33 11.64
C HIS A 194 14.89 -4.62 12.23
N PRO A 195 14.93 -4.77 13.57
CA PRO A 195 15.42 -5.98 14.23
C PRO A 195 14.58 -7.21 13.85
N ILE A 196 13.27 -6.99 13.71
CA ILE A 196 12.32 -7.89 13.07
C ILE A 196 11.62 -7.06 11.97
N PRO A 197 11.60 -7.52 10.70
CA PRO A 197 11.21 -6.66 9.58
C PRO A 197 9.71 -6.62 9.31
N GLU A 198 8.83 -7.06 10.21
CA GLU A 198 7.38 -7.16 9.94
C GLU A 198 6.76 -5.83 9.53
N HIS A 199 7.27 -4.71 10.06
CA HIS A 199 6.84 -3.36 9.71
C HIS A 199 7.42 -2.85 8.40
N PHE A 200 8.47 -3.49 7.90
CA PHE A 200 9.12 -3.16 6.63
C PHE A 200 8.57 -3.97 5.45
N LEU A 201 8.15 -5.22 5.69
CA LEU A 201 7.63 -6.13 4.66
C LEU A 201 6.43 -5.59 3.85
N PRO A 202 5.49 -4.79 4.41
CA PRO A 202 4.41 -4.17 3.64
C PRO A 202 4.90 -3.28 2.49
N LEU A 203 6.04 -2.60 2.66
CA LEU A 203 6.65 -1.77 1.62
C LEU A 203 7.03 -2.63 0.39
N HIS A 204 7.59 -3.81 0.60
CA HIS A 204 7.99 -4.69 -0.49
C HIS A 204 6.80 -5.17 -1.33
N VAL A 205 5.67 -5.46 -0.70
CA VAL A 205 4.43 -5.80 -1.42
C VAL A 205 3.93 -4.60 -2.24
N ALA A 206 3.93 -3.40 -1.65
CA ALA A 206 3.54 -2.18 -2.36
C ALA A 206 4.45 -1.89 -3.56
N MET A 207 5.77 -2.04 -3.39
CA MET A 207 6.77 -1.92 -4.46
C MET A 207 6.54 -2.93 -5.59
N GLY A 208 6.28 -4.19 -5.24
CA GLY A 208 6.01 -5.24 -6.22
C GLY A 208 4.73 -4.97 -7.03
N ALA A 209 3.67 -4.53 -6.34
CA ALA A 209 2.40 -4.18 -6.98
C ALA A 209 2.52 -2.93 -7.85
N ALA A 210 3.34 -1.96 -7.45
CA ALA A 210 3.61 -0.75 -8.22
C ALA A 210 4.23 -1.06 -9.60
N GLY A 211 5.04 -2.10 -9.69
CA GLY A 211 5.69 -2.56 -10.93
C GLY A 211 7.12 -2.03 -11.10
N GLU A 212 7.95 -2.76 -11.82
CA GLU A 212 9.42 -2.59 -11.86
C GLU A 212 9.90 -1.24 -12.40
N LYS A 213 9.06 -0.51 -13.14
CA LYS A 213 9.37 0.82 -13.68
C LYS A 213 8.82 1.97 -12.85
N SER A 214 7.99 1.67 -11.85
CA SER A 214 7.47 2.69 -10.95
C SER A 214 8.62 3.32 -10.18
N LYS A 215 8.47 4.59 -9.82
CA LYS A 215 9.30 5.25 -8.81
C LYS A 215 8.42 5.70 -7.65
N ALA A 216 9.05 5.91 -6.50
CA ALA A 216 8.37 6.50 -5.36
C ALA A 216 8.51 8.03 -5.37
N GLU A 217 7.49 8.68 -4.82
CA GLU A 217 7.48 10.07 -4.39
C GLU A 217 7.32 10.07 -2.87
N LEU A 218 8.22 10.75 -2.14
CA LEU A 218 8.04 10.97 -0.71
C LEU A 218 6.91 11.98 -0.50
N ILE A 219 5.81 11.54 0.13
CA ILE A 219 4.64 12.38 0.37
C ILE A 219 4.66 13.03 1.75
N TYR A 220 5.28 12.38 2.74
CA TYR A 220 5.34 12.87 4.11
C TYR A 220 6.48 12.19 4.87
N ARG A 221 7.07 12.90 5.84
CA ARG A 221 8.05 12.37 6.78
C ARG A 221 7.84 13.02 8.14
N THR A 222 7.84 12.20 9.17
CA THR A 222 7.97 12.65 10.56
C THR A 222 8.71 11.60 11.37
N TRP A 223 9.17 12.01 12.54
CA TRP A 223 9.92 11.19 13.48
C TRP A 223 9.28 11.26 14.85
N ASP A 224 9.23 10.11 15.52
CA ASP A 224 8.90 10.02 16.93
C ASP A 224 10.10 9.52 17.73
N HIS A 225 10.30 10.14 18.89
CA HIS A 225 11.42 9.87 19.80
C HIS A 225 12.83 9.86 19.16
N GLY A 226 12.98 10.44 17.98
CA GLY A 226 14.22 10.44 17.19
C GLY A 226 14.65 9.07 16.64
N THR A 227 13.83 8.03 16.80
CA THR A 227 14.20 6.64 16.45
C THR A 227 13.13 5.91 15.65
N LEU A 228 11.89 6.39 15.64
CA LEU A 228 10.76 5.82 14.89
C LEU A 228 10.40 6.74 13.72
N GLY A 229 10.44 6.22 12.49
CA GLY A 229 10.30 6.99 11.25
C GLY A 229 9.04 6.62 10.46
N TYR A 230 8.24 7.62 10.12
CA TYR A 230 6.95 7.48 9.43
C TYR A 230 6.98 8.01 7.99
N ALA A 231 8.11 7.83 7.29
CA ALA A 231 8.20 8.22 5.89
C ALA A 231 7.14 7.46 5.07
N SER A 232 6.34 8.22 4.33
CA SER A 232 5.24 7.72 3.51
C SER A 232 5.54 7.97 2.05
N TYR A 233 5.31 6.96 1.21
CA TYR A 233 5.67 6.98 -0.20
C TYR A 233 4.46 6.70 -1.08
N LYS A 234 4.34 7.45 -2.17
CA LYS A 234 3.39 7.19 -3.25
C LYS A 234 4.15 6.62 -4.44
N PHE A 235 3.67 5.51 -4.97
CA PHE A 235 4.23 4.91 -6.18
C PHE A 235 3.42 5.34 -7.39
N THR A 236 4.08 5.94 -8.37
CA THR A 236 3.47 6.34 -9.65
C THR A 236 4.04 5.48 -10.77
N SER A 237 3.15 4.73 -11.42
CA SER A 237 3.43 3.98 -12.66
C SER A 237 2.97 4.75 -13.89
#